data_AF-R6CWJ5-F1
#
_entry.id   AF-R6CWJ5-F1
#
_cell.length_a   1.000
_cell.length_b   1.000
_cell.length_c   1.000
_cell.angle_alpha   90.00
_cell.angle_beta   90.00
_cell.angle_gamma   90.00
#
_symmetry.space_group_name_H-M   'P 1'
#
loop_
_entity.id
_entity.type
_entity.pdbx_description
1 polymer ?
#
loop_
_entity_poly.entity_id
_entity_poly.type
_entity_poly.pdbx_seq_one_letter_code
_entity_poly.pdbx_strand_id
1 'polypeptide(L)'
;MDTYTDTRGERTVGGFVFQTTEDAVLASQELKKTEYLRMHLSYDNPEKVKQIYEKAVTERTFRTPVGYGFLWELRNFLLENGIPEEELKPIPLQISYQLRKNSYTPVPKKKQEKASGQPRLMMYSVILNILLAMAVAAMFAIAANGKSPNILNYEKAITNRYASWEQELTERENAVREKERELNIQ
;
A
#
# COMPACT_ATOMS: atom_id res chain seq x y z
N MET A 1 10.74 13.16 -46.35
CA MET A 1 10.79 11.85 -45.65
C MET A 1 10.46 12.22 -44.22
N ASP A 2 9.17 12.41 -43.98
CA ASP A 2 8.72 13.24 -42.85
C ASP A 2 8.43 12.31 -41.69
N THR A 3 9.27 12.44 -40.66
CA THR A 3 9.15 11.72 -39.41
C THR A 3 7.86 12.17 -38.72
N TYR A 4 6.84 11.32 -38.75
CA TYR A 4 5.61 11.46 -37.96
C TYR A 4 5.95 11.29 -36.46
N THR A 5 6.56 12.29 -35.83
CA THR A 5 6.55 12.39 -34.36
C THR A 5 5.24 13.04 -33.95
N ASP A 6 4.22 12.20 -33.79
CA ASP A 6 2.93 12.56 -33.22
C ASP A 6 3.13 13.07 -31.78
N THR A 7 2.88 14.36 -31.58
CA THR A 7 2.94 15.05 -30.28
C THR A 7 1.61 14.96 -29.52
N ARG A 8 0.71 14.03 -29.87
CA ARG A 8 -0.58 13.83 -29.19
C ARG A 8 -0.46 12.89 -27.99
N GLY A 9 0.25 13.31 -26.96
CA GLY A 9 0.27 12.65 -25.66
C GLY A 9 1.05 11.32 -25.63
N GLU A 10 1.69 11.06 -24.50
CA GLU A 10 2.59 9.92 -24.24
C GLU A 10 2.01 8.52 -24.54
N ARG A 11 0.71 8.42 -24.84
CA ARG A 11 -0.04 7.17 -25.05
C ARG A 11 -0.66 7.01 -26.45
N THR A 12 -0.28 7.84 -27.43
CA THR A 12 -0.78 7.70 -28.80
C THR A 12 0.26 7.04 -29.69
N VAL A 13 -0.11 5.97 -30.38
CA VAL A 13 0.77 5.24 -31.32
C VAL A 13 -0.04 4.79 -32.54
N GLY A 14 0.47 5.08 -33.74
CA GLY A 14 -0.15 4.63 -34.99
C GLY A 14 -1.58 5.13 -35.18
N GLY A 15 -1.93 6.29 -34.61
CA GLY A 15 -3.28 6.85 -34.65
C GLY A 15 -4.25 6.30 -33.57
N PHE A 16 -3.81 5.35 -32.74
CA PHE A 16 -4.59 4.81 -31.62
C PHE A 16 -4.16 5.44 -30.31
N VAL A 17 -5.13 5.80 -29.47
CA VAL A 17 -4.90 6.25 -28.09
C VAL A 17 -5.07 5.08 -27.14
N PHE A 18 -4.03 4.76 -26.39
CA PHE A 18 -4.02 3.64 -25.45
C PHE A 18 -4.40 4.07 -24.04
N GLN A 19 -5.09 3.19 -23.30
CA GLN A 19 -5.52 3.47 -21.93
C GLN A 19 -4.35 3.48 -20.94
N THR A 20 -3.34 2.61 -21.15
CA THR A 20 -2.16 2.51 -20.31
C THR A 20 -0.90 2.92 -21.09
N THR A 21 0.14 3.32 -20.37
CA THR A 21 1.47 3.57 -20.95
C THR A 21 2.14 2.28 -21.40
N GLU A 22 1.92 1.18 -20.70
CA GLU A 22 2.42 -0.16 -21.05
C GLU A 22 1.91 -0.60 -22.42
N ASP A 23 0.60 -0.45 -22.68
CA ASP A 23 0.01 -0.80 -23.97
C ASP A 23 0.52 0.12 -25.10
N ALA A 24 0.74 1.40 -24.80
CA ALA A 24 1.33 2.35 -25.76
C ALA A 24 2.78 1.97 -26.12
N VAL A 25 3.59 1.60 -25.12
CA VAL A 25 4.98 1.14 -25.34
C VAL A 25 4.99 -0.14 -26.15
N LEU A 26 4.14 -1.12 -25.82
CA LEU A 26 3.99 -2.34 -26.60
C LEU A 26 3.58 -2.03 -28.05
N ALA A 27 2.61 -1.14 -28.25
CA ALA A 27 2.18 -0.74 -29.58
C ALA A 27 3.29 -0.04 -30.38
N SER A 28 4.16 0.74 -29.72
CA SER A 28 5.31 1.38 -30.35
C SER A 28 6.36 0.35 -30.79
N GLN A 29 6.61 -0.67 -29.98
CA GLN A 29 7.48 -1.79 -30.35
C GLN A 29 6.89 -2.58 -31.51
N GLU A 30 5.57 -2.86 -31.47
CA GLU A 30 4.88 -3.52 -32.57
C GLU A 30 4.92 -2.68 -33.85
N LEU A 31 4.72 -1.36 -33.78
CA LEU A 31 4.82 -0.47 -34.94
C LEU A 31 6.18 -0.62 -35.63
N LYS A 32 7.28 -0.49 -34.88
CA LYS A 32 8.65 -0.68 -35.40
C LYS A 32 8.85 -2.07 -36.01
N LYS A 33 8.30 -3.10 -35.37
CA LYS A 33 8.37 -4.48 -35.87
C LYS A 33 7.60 -4.63 -37.19
N THR A 34 6.43 -4.02 -37.32
CA THR A 34 5.65 -4.04 -38.57
C THR A 34 6.37 -3.30 -39.68
N GLU A 35 6.98 -2.13 -39.40
CA GLU A 35 7.80 -1.39 -40.38
C GLU A 35 8.98 -2.23 -40.86
N TYR A 36 9.71 -2.85 -39.93
CA TYR A 36 10.82 -3.74 -40.28
C TYR A 36 10.36 -4.89 -41.18
N LEU A 37 9.26 -5.55 -40.84
CA LEU A 37 8.71 -6.63 -41.65
C LEU A 37 8.28 -6.12 -43.03
N ARG A 38 7.59 -4.99 -43.13
CA ARG A 38 7.20 -4.40 -44.43
C ARG A 38 8.40 -4.19 -45.36
N MET A 39 9.53 -3.72 -44.81
CA MET A 39 10.74 -3.48 -45.60
C MET A 39 11.42 -4.77 -46.09
N HIS A 40 11.25 -5.89 -45.38
CA HIS A 40 11.96 -7.15 -45.67
C HIS A 40 11.02 -8.25 -46.19
N LEU A 41 9.73 -7.98 -46.32
CA LEU A 41 8.76 -8.93 -46.85
C LEU A 41 8.83 -8.94 -48.38
N SER A 42 8.91 -10.14 -48.94
CA SER A 42 8.80 -10.39 -50.37
C SER A 42 7.33 -10.44 -50.81
N TYR A 43 6.75 -9.28 -51.13
CA TYR A 43 5.38 -9.18 -51.67
C TYR A 43 5.26 -9.69 -53.11
N ASP A 44 6.36 -10.05 -53.77
CA ASP A 44 6.38 -10.71 -55.08
C ASP A 44 5.88 -12.16 -55.04
N ASN A 45 5.80 -12.76 -53.85
CA ASN A 45 5.43 -14.16 -53.67
C ASN A 45 4.32 -14.31 -52.61
N PRO A 46 3.04 -14.39 -53.03
CA PRO A 46 1.89 -14.50 -52.13
C PRO A 46 2.00 -15.67 -51.14
N GLU A 47 2.55 -16.80 -51.54
CA GLU A 47 2.72 -18.00 -50.71
C GLU A 47 3.70 -17.77 -49.56
N LYS A 48 4.79 -17.03 -49.80
CA LYS A 48 5.70 -16.61 -48.72
C LYS A 48 5.02 -15.65 -47.76
N VAL A 49 4.22 -14.72 -48.29
CA VAL A 49 3.43 -13.81 -47.44
C VAL A 49 2.42 -14.60 -46.60
N LYS A 50 1.78 -15.62 -47.19
CA LYS A 50 0.85 -16.53 -46.49
C LYS A 50 1.54 -17.25 -45.33
N GLN A 51 2.74 -17.79 -45.54
CA GLN A 51 3.50 -18.44 -44.47
C GLN A 51 3.80 -17.48 -43.31
N ILE A 52 4.18 -16.23 -43.61
CA ILE A 52 4.49 -15.23 -42.59
C ILE A 52 3.22 -14.79 -41.86
N TYR A 53 2.12 -14.56 -42.59
CA TYR A 53 0.81 -14.25 -42.04
C TYR A 53 0.34 -15.36 -41.09
N GLU A 54 0.31 -16.61 -41.55
CA GLU A 54 -0.15 -17.74 -40.76
C GLU A 54 0.71 -17.96 -39.52
N LYS A 55 2.04 -17.81 -39.65
CA LYS A 55 2.96 -17.90 -38.53
C LYS A 55 2.67 -16.80 -37.51
N ALA A 56 2.53 -15.55 -37.95
CA ALA A 56 2.27 -14.42 -37.07
C ALA A 56 0.91 -14.53 -36.35
N VAL A 57 -0.12 -15.04 -37.04
CA VAL A 57 -1.44 -15.33 -36.44
C VAL A 57 -1.36 -16.48 -35.44
N THR A 58 -0.68 -17.57 -35.79
CA THR A 58 -0.57 -18.77 -34.94
C THR A 58 0.23 -18.49 -33.67
N GLU A 59 1.36 -17.78 -33.80
CA GLU A 59 2.25 -17.41 -32.68
C GLU A 59 1.76 -16.21 -31.87
N ARG A 60 0.68 -15.55 -32.30
CA ARG A 60 0.13 -14.31 -31.68
C ARG A 60 1.22 -13.25 -31.50
N THR A 61 1.99 -13.04 -32.57
CA THR A 61 3.14 -12.13 -32.62
C THR A 61 2.75 -10.68 -32.36
N PHE A 62 1.50 -10.34 -32.67
CA PHE A 62 0.91 -9.01 -32.51
C PHE A 62 -0.33 -9.09 -31.62
N ARG A 63 -0.47 -8.10 -30.74
CA ARG A 63 -1.54 -8.04 -29.72
C ARG A 63 -2.24 -6.69 -29.67
N THR A 64 -1.62 -5.64 -30.24
CA THR A 64 -2.18 -4.29 -30.22
C THR A 64 -2.95 -3.99 -31.51
N PRO A 65 -3.84 -2.97 -31.53
CA PRO A 65 -4.52 -2.54 -32.75
C PRO A 65 -3.57 -2.21 -33.91
N VAL A 66 -2.36 -1.71 -33.62
CA VAL A 66 -1.33 -1.41 -34.63
C VAL A 66 -0.88 -2.70 -35.32
N GLY A 67 -0.52 -3.72 -34.55
CA GLY A 67 -0.11 -5.01 -35.08
C GLY A 67 -1.25 -5.78 -35.76
N TYR A 68 -2.48 -5.68 -35.23
CA TYR A 68 -3.67 -6.21 -35.91
C TYR A 68 -3.92 -5.53 -37.25
N GLY A 69 -3.67 -4.23 -37.37
CA GLY A 69 -3.73 -3.50 -38.64
C GLY A 69 -2.78 -4.08 -39.69
N PHE A 70 -1.55 -4.43 -39.29
CA PHE A 70 -0.60 -5.09 -40.19
C PHE A 70 -1.03 -6.52 -40.57
N LEU A 71 -1.55 -7.31 -39.64
CA LEU A 71 -2.10 -8.63 -39.97
C LEU A 71 -3.28 -8.53 -40.95
N TRP A 72 -4.13 -7.52 -40.78
CA TRP A 72 -5.24 -7.24 -41.68
C TRP A 72 -4.75 -6.84 -43.08
N GLU A 73 -3.72 -6.00 -43.16
CA GLU A 73 -3.04 -5.62 -44.41
C GLU A 73 -2.51 -6.86 -45.15
N LEU A 74 -1.78 -7.74 -44.47
CA LEU A 74 -1.29 -8.99 -45.07
C LEU A 74 -2.43 -9.88 -45.54
N ARG A 75 -3.50 -10.02 -44.74
CA ARG A 75 -4.65 -10.83 -45.12
C ARG A 75 -5.31 -10.30 -46.40
N ASN A 76 -5.53 -8.99 -46.50
CA ASN A 76 -6.13 -8.41 -47.70
C ASN A 76 -5.23 -8.56 -48.92
N PHE A 77 -3.91 -8.36 -48.75
CA PHE A 77 -2.95 -8.63 -49.81
C PHE A 77 -3.07 -10.07 -50.35
N LEU A 78 -3.22 -11.06 -49.47
CA LEU A 78 -3.37 -12.46 -49.88
C LEU A 78 -4.68 -12.71 -50.66
N LEU A 79 -5.78 -12.10 -50.21
CA LEU A 79 -7.07 -12.18 -50.90
C LEU A 79 -7.00 -11.52 -52.30
N GLU A 80 -6.38 -10.35 -52.39
CA GLU A 80 -6.20 -9.63 -53.67
C GLU A 80 -5.31 -10.39 -54.66
N ASN A 81 -4.38 -11.22 -54.15
CA ASN A 81 -3.48 -12.03 -54.97
C ASN A 81 -3.99 -13.46 -55.20
N GLY A 82 -5.28 -13.73 -54.96
CA GLY A 82 -5.95 -14.96 -55.37
C GLY A 82 -5.88 -16.11 -54.36
N ILE A 83 -5.43 -15.88 -53.13
CA ILE A 83 -5.55 -16.88 -52.07
C ILE A 83 -6.97 -16.83 -51.51
N PRO A 84 -7.72 -17.94 -51.54
CA PRO A 84 -9.11 -17.95 -51.08
C PRO A 84 -9.22 -17.80 -49.56
N GLU A 85 -10.33 -17.23 -49.10
CA GLU A 85 -10.62 -16.98 -47.68
C GLU A 85 -10.55 -18.28 -46.86
N GLU A 86 -11.01 -19.40 -47.42
CA GLU A 86 -11.07 -20.70 -46.75
C GLU A 86 -9.68 -21.25 -46.38
N GLU A 87 -8.64 -20.80 -47.08
CA GLU A 87 -7.26 -21.18 -46.81
C GLU A 87 -6.58 -20.28 -45.77
N LEU A 88 -7.19 -19.16 -45.40
CA LEU A 88 -6.60 -18.18 -44.50
C LEU A 88 -7.07 -18.41 -43.07
N LYS A 89 -6.12 -18.51 -42.14
CA LYS A 89 -6.43 -18.53 -40.70
C LYS A 89 -7.07 -17.21 -40.29
N PRO A 90 -8.19 -17.20 -39.55
CA PRO A 90 -8.78 -15.97 -39.05
C PRO A 90 -7.88 -15.32 -37.99
N ILE A 91 -7.87 -13.99 -37.93
CA ILE A 91 -7.12 -13.23 -36.92
C ILE A 91 -7.88 -13.29 -35.58
N PRO A 92 -7.34 -13.93 -34.53
CA PRO A 92 -8.04 -14.02 -33.26
C PRO A 92 -7.94 -12.69 -32.48
N LEU A 93 -9.10 -12.17 -32.07
CA LEU A 93 -9.16 -11.02 -31.16
C LEU A 93 -9.04 -11.51 -29.72
N GLN A 94 -8.14 -10.89 -28.95
CA GLN A 94 -7.97 -11.22 -27.53
C GLN A 94 -8.96 -10.50 -26.61
N ILE A 95 -9.71 -9.55 -27.16
CA ILE A 95 -10.61 -8.66 -26.41
C ILE A 95 -12.05 -8.98 -26.81
N SER A 96 -12.94 -9.11 -25.82
CA SER A 96 -14.38 -9.21 -26.07
C SER A 96 -15.02 -7.81 -25.97
N TYR A 97 -15.75 -7.39 -27.00
CA TYR A 97 -16.33 -6.04 -27.06
C TYR A 97 -17.70 -5.94 -26.38
N GLN A 98 -18.48 -7.02 -26.40
CA GLN A 98 -19.87 -7.03 -25.95
C GLN A 98 -20.11 -7.71 -24.59
N LEU A 99 -19.07 -8.24 -23.92
CA LEU A 99 -19.24 -8.77 -22.57
C LEU A 99 -19.24 -7.65 -21.51
N ARG A 100 -20.23 -6.77 -21.60
CA ARG A 100 -20.64 -5.87 -20.53
C ARG A 100 -21.59 -6.63 -19.59
N LYS A 101 -21.17 -7.76 -19.04
CA LYS A 101 -21.87 -8.32 -17.86
C LYS A 101 -21.43 -7.52 -16.64
N ASN A 102 -21.91 -6.29 -16.55
CA ASN A 102 -21.89 -5.45 -15.36
C ASN A 102 -20.72 -5.67 -14.38
N SER A 103 -19.48 -5.75 -14.89
CA SER A 103 -18.31 -5.53 -14.06
C SER A 103 -18.16 -4.02 -13.94
N TYR A 104 -19.11 -3.41 -13.23
CA TYR A 104 -18.72 -2.42 -12.25
C TYR A 104 -17.88 -3.19 -11.23
N THR A 105 -16.66 -3.59 -11.60
CA THR A 105 -15.60 -3.67 -10.63
C THR A 105 -15.44 -2.22 -10.20
N PRO A 106 -15.89 -1.83 -9.00
CA PRO A 106 -15.51 -0.53 -8.51
C PRO A 106 -14.00 -0.52 -8.63
N VAL A 107 -13.47 0.48 -9.32
CA VAL A 107 -12.04 0.80 -9.32
C VAL A 107 -11.59 0.54 -7.90
N PRO A 108 -10.74 -0.48 -7.61
CA PRO A 108 -10.31 -0.67 -6.25
C PRO A 108 -9.58 0.62 -5.93
N LYS A 109 -10.20 1.48 -5.09
CA LYS A 109 -9.51 2.59 -4.44
C LYS A 109 -8.18 2.01 -4.02
N LYS A 110 -7.07 2.49 -4.62
CA LYS A 110 -5.71 1.98 -4.45
C LYS A 110 -5.62 1.24 -3.13
N LYS A 111 -5.78 -0.08 -3.18
CA LYS A 111 -5.45 -0.92 -2.05
C LYS A 111 -3.95 -0.81 -2.06
N GLN A 112 -3.44 0.14 -1.26
CA GLN A 112 -2.02 0.30 -0.99
C GLN A 112 -1.48 -1.12 -0.88
N GLU A 113 -0.48 -1.37 -1.73
CA GLU A 113 0.24 -2.61 -1.81
C GLU A 113 0.35 -3.14 -0.38
N LYS A 114 -0.30 -4.29 -0.12
CA LYS A 114 0.09 -5.09 1.01
C LYS A 114 1.48 -5.56 0.66
N ALA A 115 2.46 -4.70 0.93
CA ALA A 115 3.85 -5.04 1.00
C ALA A 115 3.92 -6.22 1.94
N SER A 116 4.19 -7.38 1.35
CA SER A 116 4.78 -8.52 2.01
C SER A 116 6.03 -8.01 2.74
N GLY A 117 5.86 -7.63 4.00
CA GLY A 117 6.92 -7.00 4.75
C GLY A 117 6.35 -6.20 5.91
N GLN A 118 6.04 -6.90 7.02
CA GLN A 118 6.47 -6.55 8.38
C GLN A 118 5.64 -7.35 9.42
N PRO A 119 5.97 -8.63 9.68
CA PRO A 119 5.51 -9.29 10.91
C PRO A 119 6.04 -8.57 12.17
N ARG A 120 7.07 -7.73 12.04
CA ARG A 120 7.70 -7.00 13.15
C ARG A 120 6.78 -5.96 13.79
N LEU A 121 6.11 -5.09 13.02
CA LEU A 121 5.25 -4.05 13.60
C LEU A 121 4.01 -4.62 14.30
N MET A 122 3.43 -5.70 13.76
CA MET A 122 2.31 -6.38 14.41
C MET A 122 2.76 -7.05 15.71
N MET A 123 3.93 -7.71 15.76
CA MET A 123 4.50 -8.22 17.01
C MET A 123 4.77 -7.10 18.03
N TYR A 124 5.33 -5.96 17.62
CA TYR A 124 5.54 -4.83 18.53
C TYR A 124 4.23 -4.32 19.13
N SER A 125 3.16 -4.25 18.35
CA SER A 125 1.84 -3.81 18.85
C SER A 125 1.23 -4.79 19.87
N VAL A 126 1.45 -6.09 19.70
CA VAL A 126 0.97 -7.13 20.63
C VAL A 126 1.82 -7.11 21.92
N ILE A 127 3.14 -7.04 21.79
CA ILE A 127 4.06 -6.97 22.94
C ILE A 127 3.81 -5.70 23.76
N LEU A 128 3.60 -4.55 23.10
CA LEU A 128 3.28 -3.28 23.78
C LEU A 128 1.96 -3.38 24.56
N ASN A 129 0.92 -3.98 23.96
CA ASN A 129 -0.36 -4.17 24.66
C ASN A 129 -0.27 -5.15 25.83
N ILE A 130 0.51 -6.22 25.71
CA ILE A 130 0.75 -7.16 26.81
C ILE A 130 1.53 -6.48 27.96
N LEU A 131 2.53 -5.66 27.63
CA LEU A 131 3.28 -4.87 28.61
C LEU A 131 2.35 -3.86 29.31
N LEU A 132 1.48 -3.17 28.55
CA LEU A 132 0.49 -2.26 29.10
C LEU A 132 -0.48 -2.98 30.04
N ALA A 133 -0.96 -4.18 29.66
CA ALA A 133 -1.83 -4.99 30.51
C ALA A 133 -1.13 -5.45 31.80
N MET A 134 0.15 -5.82 31.74
CA MET A 134 0.94 -6.13 32.94
C MET A 134 1.12 -4.92 33.85
N ALA A 135 1.34 -3.72 33.31
CA ALA A 135 1.44 -2.50 34.11
C ALA A 135 0.13 -2.19 34.85
N VAL A 136 -1.00 -2.36 34.17
CA VAL A 136 -2.33 -2.22 34.80
C VAL A 136 -2.55 -3.30 35.87
N ALA A 137 -2.22 -4.56 35.57
CA ALA A 137 -2.32 -5.64 36.56
C ALA A 137 -1.42 -5.40 37.78
N ALA A 138 -0.22 -4.86 37.59
CA ALA A 138 0.68 -4.48 38.67
C ALA A 138 0.11 -3.34 39.53
N MET A 139 -0.51 -2.32 38.91
CA MET A 139 -1.24 -1.28 39.66
C MET A 139 -2.36 -1.89 40.50
N PHE A 140 -3.15 -2.81 39.94
CA PHE A 140 -4.19 -3.52 40.68
C PHE A 140 -3.63 -4.40 41.80
N ALA A 141 -2.50 -5.09 41.58
CA ALA A 141 -1.85 -5.92 42.59
C ALA A 141 -1.27 -5.07 43.75
N ILE A 142 -0.64 -3.93 43.45
CA ILE A 142 -0.18 -2.98 44.47
C ILE A 142 -1.38 -2.38 45.19
N ALA A 143 -2.49 -2.06 44.51
CA ALA A 143 -3.68 -1.54 45.15
C ALA A 143 -4.37 -2.58 46.05
N ALA A 144 -4.42 -3.86 45.64
CA ALA A 144 -5.07 -4.92 46.39
C ALA A 144 -4.22 -5.47 47.54
N ASN A 145 -2.89 -5.49 47.39
CA ASN A 145 -1.95 -6.01 48.40
C ASN A 145 -1.28 -4.90 49.21
N GLY A 146 -1.40 -3.65 48.76
CA GLY A 146 -0.97 -2.45 49.44
C GLY A 146 -1.91 -2.11 50.58
N LYS A 147 -1.77 -2.84 51.68
CA LYS A 147 -1.90 -2.22 53.00
C LYS A 147 -0.93 -1.05 53.03
N SER A 148 -1.38 0.13 52.60
CA SER A 148 -0.54 1.33 52.49
C SER A 148 0.05 1.65 53.86
N PRO A 149 1.36 1.43 54.09
CA PRO A 149 1.99 1.83 55.36
C PRO A 149 2.23 3.34 55.39
N ASN A 150 2.02 4.01 54.25
CA ASN A 150 2.43 5.38 54.01
C ASN A 150 1.36 6.43 54.34
N ILE A 151 0.21 6.08 54.93
CA ILE A 151 -0.80 7.04 55.38
C ILE A 151 -1.08 6.92 56.89
N LEU A 152 -1.22 5.68 57.41
CA LEU A 152 -1.39 5.44 58.85
C LEU A 152 -0.18 5.84 59.70
N ASN A 153 1.04 5.80 59.14
CA ASN A 153 2.25 6.20 59.87
C ASN A 153 2.40 7.73 59.97
N TYR A 154 1.92 8.48 58.97
CA TYR A 154 1.98 9.95 59.01
C TYR A 154 0.99 10.52 60.02
N GLU A 155 -0.22 9.95 60.10
CA GLU A 155 -1.20 10.33 61.12
C GLU A 155 -0.68 10.05 62.53
N LYS A 156 -0.11 8.85 62.77
CA LYS A 156 0.51 8.51 64.06
C LYS A 156 1.72 9.39 64.38
N ALA A 157 2.58 9.68 63.40
CA ALA A 157 3.74 10.55 63.60
C ALA A 157 3.33 11.98 63.96
N ILE A 158 2.33 12.54 63.28
CA ILE A 158 1.81 13.88 63.59
C ILE A 158 1.14 13.90 64.97
N THR A 159 0.30 12.91 65.28
CA THR A 159 -0.38 12.83 66.59
C THR A 159 0.62 12.71 67.75
N ASN A 160 1.68 11.91 67.58
CA ASN A 160 2.74 11.77 68.57
C ASN A 160 3.51 13.09 68.77
N ARG A 161 3.73 13.86 67.69
CA ARG A 161 4.34 15.21 67.80
C ARG A 161 3.47 16.16 68.61
N TYR A 162 2.16 16.20 68.40
CA TYR A 162 1.25 17.03 69.21
C TYR A 162 1.25 16.61 70.68
N ALA A 163 1.18 15.30 70.97
CA ALA A 163 1.25 14.80 72.35
C ALA A 163 2.57 15.16 73.03
N SER A 164 3.70 15.07 72.31
CA SER A 164 5.01 15.49 72.85
C SER A 164 5.10 17.01 73.08
N TRP A 165 4.40 17.81 72.26
CA TRP A 165 4.45 19.26 72.34
C TRP A 165 3.64 19.78 73.54
N GLU A 166 2.49 19.16 73.84
CA GLU A 166 1.75 19.42 75.07
C GLU A 166 2.55 19.07 76.33
N GLN A 167 3.28 17.96 76.32
CA GLN A 167 4.17 17.60 77.43
C GLN A 167 5.26 18.64 77.65
N GLU A 168 5.93 19.09 76.58
CA GLU A 168 6.98 20.12 76.68
C GLU A 168 6.42 21.48 77.15
N LEU A 169 5.23 21.88 76.68
CA LEU A 169 4.58 23.11 77.14
C LEU A 169 4.23 23.02 78.64
N THR A 170 3.67 21.89 79.08
CA THR A 170 3.29 21.69 80.48
C THR A 170 4.51 21.72 81.39
N GLU A 171 5.61 21.11 80.95
CA GLU A 171 6.87 21.12 81.69
C GLU A 171 7.48 22.52 81.76
N ARG A 172 7.43 23.28 80.66
CA ARG A 172 7.88 24.69 80.64
C ARG A 172 6.99 25.59 81.50
N GLU A 173 5.67 25.44 81.46
CA GLU A 173 4.77 26.21 82.32
C GLU A 173 5.00 25.89 83.80
N ASN A 174 5.23 24.63 84.15
CA ASN A 174 5.57 24.27 85.53
C ASN A 174 6.93 24.84 85.96
N ALA A 175 7.95 24.77 85.10
CA ALA A 175 9.25 25.35 85.39
C ALA A 175 9.20 26.89 85.51
N VAL A 176 8.39 27.57 84.69
CA VAL A 176 8.15 29.01 84.82
C VAL A 176 7.41 29.31 86.12
N ARG A 177 6.36 28.56 86.45
CA ARG A 177 5.59 28.73 87.69
C ARG A 177 6.41 28.49 88.95
N GLU A 178 7.33 27.53 88.93
CA GLU A 178 8.29 27.31 90.02
C GLU A 178 9.24 28.51 90.18
N LYS A 179 9.79 29.02 89.08
CA LYS A 179 10.63 30.22 89.11
C LYS A 179 9.86 31.48 89.53
N GLU A 180 8.60 31.63 89.14
CA GLU A 180 7.73 32.73 89.59
C GLU A 180 7.46 32.65 91.10
N ARG A 181 7.26 31.44 91.65
CA ARG A 181 7.13 31.24 93.10
C ARG A 181 8.43 31.52 93.85
N GLU A 182 9.59 31.16 93.30
CA GLU A 182 10.89 31.45 93.90
C GLU A 182 11.22 32.96 93.89
N LEU A 183 10.79 33.68 92.85
CA LEU A 183 11.09 35.10 92.67
C LEU A 183 9.98 36.04 93.21
N ASN A 184 8.86 35.50 93.70
CA ASN A 184 7.70 36.24 94.22
C ASN A 184 7.18 37.35 93.27
N ILE A 185 7.13 37.01 91.98
CA ILE A 185 6.60 37.89 90.94
C ILE A 185 5.21 37.37 90.60
N GLN A 186 4.19 38.21 90.81
CA GLN A 186 2.78 37.93 90.52
C GLN A 186 2.26 38.94 89.52
#